data_AF-A0A7G2JWL3-F1
#
_entry.id   AF-A0A7G2JWL3-F1
#
_cell.length_a   1.000
_cell.length_b   1.000
_cell.length_c   1.000
_cell.angle_alpha   90.00
_cell.angle_beta   90.00
_cell.angle_gamma   90.00
#
_symmetry.space_group_name_H-M   'P 1'
#
loop_
_entity.id
_entity.type
_entity.pdbx_description
1 polymer ?
#
loop_
_entity_poly.entity_id
_entity_poly.type
_entity_poly.pdbx_seq_one_letter_code
_entity_poly.pdbx_strand_id
1 'polypeptide(L)'
;MLDYEKADTPEERLKALAPMQRVAKKAEEIVWLPDFLAIYRQTNGINVAEAYHYFSAEWDARFADEPLRLEMKPSIDQVRAALAKFEQQKRHSYGGAVGYLTSDGHFDTCIVIRSAFVQNGIAHVQAGCGEVLDSDPQMEADETRHKAAAVLKAIRQVNTQAK
;
A
#
# COMPACT_ATOMS: atom_id res chain seq x y z
N MET A 1 15.90 -16.70 12.98
CA MET A 1 15.43 -15.33 12.72
C MET A 1 15.58 -14.60 14.04
N LEU A 2 16.54 -13.70 14.15
CA LEU A 2 16.86 -13.01 15.41
C LEU A 2 16.07 -11.70 15.46
N ASP A 3 15.30 -11.52 16.52
CA ASP A 3 14.57 -10.28 16.78
C ASP A 3 15.43 -9.36 17.64
N TYR A 4 15.75 -8.18 17.12
CA TYR A 4 16.62 -7.21 17.80
C TYR A 4 16.07 -6.80 19.17
N GLU A 5 14.74 -6.69 19.29
CA GLU A 5 14.06 -6.24 20.52
C GLU A 5 13.98 -7.36 21.57
N LYS A 6 14.17 -8.62 21.16
CA LYS A 6 14.17 -9.78 22.05
C LYS A 6 15.57 -10.35 22.30
N ALA A 7 16.61 -9.66 21.82
CA ALA A 7 17.98 -10.08 22.02
C ALA A 7 18.50 -9.61 23.39
N ASP A 8 18.94 -10.58 24.19
CA ASP A 8 19.45 -10.36 25.54
C ASP A 8 20.90 -9.86 25.53
N THR A 9 21.66 -10.18 24.47
CA THR A 9 23.07 -9.80 24.36
C THR A 9 23.36 -8.80 23.22
N PRO A 10 24.39 -7.93 23.36
CA PRO A 10 24.83 -7.04 22.29
C PRO A 10 25.25 -7.76 21.00
N GLU A 11 25.83 -8.96 21.11
CA GLU A 11 26.23 -9.78 19.96
C GLU A 11 25.03 -10.32 19.19
N GLU A 12 23.96 -10.73 19.88
CA GLU A 12 22.70 -11.14 19.26
C GLU A 12 22.00 -9.96 18.57
N ARG A 13 22.02 -8.77 19.18
CA ARG A 13 21.53 -7.53 18.55
C ARG A 13 22.30 -7.21 17.27
N LEU A 14 23.62 -7.33 17.30
CA LEU A 14 24.47 -7.11 16.12
C LEU A 14 24.19 -8.14 15.01
N LYS A 15 23.97 -9.41 15.37
CA LYS A 15 23.56 -10.47 14.43
C LYS A 15 22.15 -10.26 13.87
N ALA A 16 21.21 -9.73 14.66
CA ALA A 16 19.85 -9.41 14.21
C ALA A 16 19.82 -8.26 13.19
N LEU A 17 20.79 -7.33 13.26
CA LEU A 17 20.93 -6.24 12.29
C LEU A 17 21.49 -6.68 10.93
N ALA A 18 22.06 -7.89 10.84
CA ALA A 18 22.61 -8.42 9.60
C ALA A 18 21.52 -8.50 8.50
N PRO A 19 21.83 -8.12 7.24
CA PRO A 19 20.83 -8.02 6.16
C PRO A 19 19.99 -9.28 5.92
N MET A 20 20.51 -10.47 6.24
CA MET A 20 19.82 -11.76 6.08
C MET A 20 19.07 -12.25 7.33
N GLN A 21 19.18 -11.57 8.47
CA GLN A 21 18.56 -11.98 9.74
C GLN A 21 17.32 -11.15 10.11
N ARG A 22 17.03 -10.08 9.34
CA ARG A 22 15.93 -9.15 9.63
C ARG A 22 14.58 -9.86 9.61
N VAL A 23 13.88 -9.80 10.74
CA VAL A 23 12.49 -10.25 10.86
C VAL A 23 11.57 -9.21 10.22
N ALA A 24 10.76 -9.61 9.25
CA ALA A 24 9.70 -8.75 8.74
C ALA A 24 8.65 -8.56 9.85
N LYS A 25 8.65 -7.38 10.50
CA LYS A 25 7.61 -7.01 11.46
C LYS A 25 6.24 -7.03 10.81
N LYS A 26 5.22 -7.52 11.51
CA LYS A 26 3.83 -7.43 11.03
C LYS A 26 3.36 -5.98 11.08
N ALA A 27 2.31 -5.65 10.33
CA ALA A 27 1.81 -4.27 10.28
C ALA A 27 1.35 -3.79 11.66
N GLU A 28 0.76 -4.67 12.47
CA GLU A 28 0.25 -4.38 13.81
C GLU A 28 1.36 -4.11 14.83
N GLU A 29 2.60 -4.51 14.53
CA GLU A 29 3.77 -4.33 15.39
C GLU A 29 4.51 -3.00 15.08
N ILE A 30 4.06 -2.24 14.08
CA ILE A 30 4.66 -0.98 13.67
C ILE A 30 4.05 0.17 14.49
N VAL A 31 4.80 0.64 15.48
CA VAL A 31 4.32 1.61 16.49
C VAL A 31 3.80 2.92 15.90
N TRP A 32 4.44 3.45 14.85
CA TRP A 32 4.05 4.73 14.22
C TRP A 32 2.92 4.58 13.19
N LEU A 33 2.56 3.36 12.80
CA LEU A 33 1.60 3.13 11.71
C LEU A 33 0.18 3.62 12.05
N PRO A 34 -0.36 3.43 13.28
CA PRO A 34 -1.67 3.99 13.64
C PRO A 34 -1.74 5.51 13.48
N ASP A 35 -0.71 6.24 13.92
CA ASP A 35 -0.65 7.70 13.81
C ASP A 35 -0.64 8.15 12.34
N PHE A 36 0.14 7.48 11.49
CA PHE A 36 0.13 7.74 10.05
C PHE A 36 -1.25 7.44 9.43
N LEU A 37 -1.87 6.32 9.79
CA LEU A 37 -3.18 5.93 9.26
C LEU A 37 -4.30 6.89 9.68
N ALA A 38 -4.22 7.50 10.85
CA ALA A 38 -5.17 8.53 11.29
C ALA A 38 -5.14 9.78 10.38
N ILE A 39 -3.97 10.13 9.86
CA ILE A 39 -3.81 11.22 8.88
C ILE A 39 -4.25 10.77 7.49
N TYR A 40 -3.85 9.57 7.07
CA TYR A 40 -4.11 9.09 5.71
C TYR A 40 -5.58 8.75 5.44
N ARG A 41 -6.32 8.25 6.44
CA ARG A 41 -7.74 7.86 6.32
C ARG A 41 -8.72 9.03 6.50
N GLN A 42 -8.29 10.26 6.20
CA GLN A 42 -9.15 11.43 6.25
C GLN A 42 -10.03 11.53 4.99
N THR A 43 -11.17 12.22 5.12
CA THR A 43 -12.18 12.38 4.04
C THR A 43 -11.76 13.34 2.93
N ASN A 44 -10.65 14.05 3.10
CA ASN A 44 -10.08 14.97 2.11
C ASN A 44 -9.38 14.27 0.94
N GLY A 45 -9.22 12.93 0.98
CA GLY A 45 -8.72 12.14 -0.15
C GLY A 45 -7.25 12.38 -0.48
N ILE A 46 -6.45 12.79 0.51
CA ILE A 46 -5.01 13.04 0.31
C ILE A 46 -4.27 11.76 -0.06
N ASN A 47 -3.24 11.91 -0.90
CA ASN A 47 -2.41 10.77 -1.29
C ASN A 47 -1.36 10.46 -0.20
N VAL A 48 -0.70 9.29 -0.30
CA VAL A 48 0.30 8.83 0.69
C VAL A 48 1.45 9.83 0.88
N ALA A 49 1.89 10.52 -0.17
CA ALA A 49 3.00 11.46 -0.08
C ALA A 49 2.60 12.74 0.67
N GLU A 50 1.38 13.20 0.44
CA GLU A 50 0.81 14.34 1.16
C GLU A 50 0.53 14.00 2.62
N ALA A 51 -0.07 12.83 2.90
CA ALA A 51 -0.26 12.35 4.27
C ALA A 51 1.08 12.22 5.02
N TYR A 52 2.14 11.78 4.33
CA TYR A 52 3.48 11.71 4.91
C TYR A 52 4.06 13.09 5.26
N HIS A 53 3.77 14.14 4.47
CA HIS A 53 4.20 15.49 4.81
C HIS A 53 3.57 15.97 6.12
N TYR A 54 2.25 15.79 6.29
CA TYR A 54 1.57 16.14 7.53
C TYR A 54 2.08 15.32 8.71
N PHE A 55 2.20 13.99 8.52
CA PHE A 55 2.75 13.09 9.53
C PHE A 55 4.16 13.49 9.98
N SER A 56 5.05 13.83 9.02
CA SER A 56 6.40 14.25 9.34
C SER A 56 6.41 15.56 10.12
N ALA A 57 5.58 16.53 9.73
CA ALA A 57 5.50 17.81 10.42
C ALA A 57 4.97 17.65 11.87
N GLU A 58 3.94 16.81 12.06
CA GLU A 58 3.43 16.50 13.40
C GLU A 58 4.44 15.74 14.26
N TRP A 59 5.20 14.81 13.68
CA TRP A 59 6.26 14.10 14.36
C TRP A 59 7.36 15.05 14.86
N ASP A 60 7.82 15.93 13.99
CA ASP A 60 8.87 16.90 14.31
C ASP A 60 8.41 17.88 15.41
N ALA A 61 7.15 18.32 15.37
CA ALA A 61 6.58 19.17 16.41
C ALA A 61 6.39 18.43 17.74
N ARG A 62 5.93 17.18 17.72
CA ARG A 62 5.65 16.37 18.92
C ARG A 62 6.92 15.97 19.68
N PHE A 63 8.01 15.72 18.95
CA PHE A 63 9.25 15.19 19.50
C PHE A 63 10.43 16.17 19.37
N ALA A 64 10.17 17.47 19.25
CA ALA A 64 11.18 18.50 19.09
C ALA A 64 12.28 18.45 20.16
N ASP A 65 11.90 18.12 21.41
CA ASP A 65 12.80 18.05 22.57
C ASP A 65 13.45 16.67 22.79
N GLU A 66 13.16 15.69 21.92
CA GLU A 66 13.62 14.30 22.03
C GLU A 66 14.45 13.88 20.80
N PRO A 67 15.76 14.16 20.75
CA PRO A 67 16.61 13.91 19.58
C PRO A 67 16.55 12.45 19.07
N LEU A 68 16.50 11.49 19.98
CA LEU A 68 16.39 10.07 19.63
C LEU A 68 15.06 9.73 18.94
N ARG A 69 13.96 10.38 19.31
CA ARG A 69 12.66 10.18 18.66
C ARG A 69 12.63 10.77 17.25
N LEU A 70 13.30 11.90 17.03
CA LEU A 70 13.43 12.50 15.70
C LEU A 70 14.19 11.56 14.73
N GLU A 71 15.25 10.91 15.21
CA GLU A 71 15.99 9.91 14.43
C GLU A 71 15.17 8.65 14.11
N MET A 72 14.17 8.31 14.94
CA MET A 72 13.29 7.16 14.74
C MET A 72 12.12 7.42 13.76
N LYS A 73 12.00 8.64 13.21
CA LYS A 73 10.95 8.98 12.25
C LYS A 73 11.04 8.10 11.00
N PRO A 74 9.96 7.42 10.59
CA PRO A 74 10.01 6.57 9.41
C PRO A 74 10.16 7.41 8.12
N SER A 75 10.84 6.87 7.12
CA SER A 75 10.85 7.41 5.77
C SER A 75 9.53 7.11 5.03
N ILE A 76 9.22 7.87 3.98
CA ILE A 76 8.05 7.60 3.11
C ILE A 76 8.09 6.18 2.51
N ASP A 77 9.28 5.64 2.24
CA ASP A 77 9.42 4.29 1.71
C ASP A 77 9.13 3.22 2.77
N GLN A 78 9.48 3.48 4.03
CA GLN A 78 9.06 2.62 5.15
C GLN A 78 7.53 2.65 5.34
N VAL A 79 6.89 3.82 5.16
CA VAL A 79 5.44 3.96 5.14
C VAL A 79 4.82 3.12 4.01
N ARG A 80 5.30 3.28 2.78
CA ARG A 80 4.83 2.47 1.63
C ARG A 80 5.01 0.97 1.86
N ALA A 81 6.16 0.57 2.40
CA ALA A 81 6.43 -0.82 2.74
C ALA A 81 5.53 -1.35 3.85
N ALA A 82 5.13 -0.51 4.81
CA ALA A 82 4.16 -0.88 5.85
C ALA A 82 2.75 -1.04 5.25
N LEU A 83 2.30 -0.11 4.41
CA LEU A 83 1.00 -0.21 3.74
C LEU A 83 0.91 -1.45 2.83
N ALA A 84 1.99 -1.78 2.13
CA ALA A 84 2.04 -2.97 1.28
C ALA A 84 1.83 -4.29 2.05
N LYS A 85 2.05 -4.32 3.38
CA LYS A 85 1.83 -5.52 4.21
C LYS A 85 0.35 -5.89 4.37
N PHE A 86 -0.57 -4.95 4.15
CA PHE A 86 -2.01 -5.22 4.22
C PHE A 86 -2.52 -6.04 3.04
N GLU A 87 -1.77 -6.08 1.93
CA GLU A 87 -2.15 -6.84 0.75
C GLU A 87 -1.43 -8.19 0.70
N GLN A 88 -2.21 -9.27 0.59
CA GLN A 88 -1.68 -10.63 0.53
C GLN A 88 -1.19 -11.04 -0.86
N GLN A 89 -1.49 -10.24 -1.89
CA GLN A 89 -1.23 -10.58 -3.29
C GLN A 89 -0.60 -9.40 -4.02
N LYS A 90 0.26 -9.69 -5.00
CA LYS A 90 0.83 -8.66 -5.87
C LYS A 90 -0.27 -7.99 -6.69
N ARG A 91 -0.19 -6.67 -6.82
CA ARG A 91 -1.10 -5.86 -7.67
C ARG A 91 -0.89 -6.07 -9.18
N HIS A 92 0.17 -6.73 -9.62
CA HIS A 92 0.52 -6.83 -11.05
C HIS A 92 0.45 -5.44 -11.72
N SER A 93 -0.40 -5.26 -12.73
CA SER A 93 -0.62 -3.98 -13.40
C SER A 93 -1.56 -3.04 -12.64
N TYR A 94 -2.37 -3.52 -11.69
CA TYR A 94 -3.39 -2.74 -10.99
C TYR A 94 -2.78 -1.56 -10.21
N GLY A 95 -3.33 -0.36 -10.45
CA GLY A 95 -2.82 0.89 -9.88
C GLY A 95 -1.52 1.40 -10.52
N GLY A 96 -0.98 0.68 -11.51
CA GLY A 96 0.09 1.17 -12.37
C GLY A 96 -0.42 2.08 -13.48
N ALA A 97 0.40 2.28 -14.51
CA ALA A 97 0.07 3.08 -15.68
C ALA A 97 0.19 2.27 -16.97
N VAL A 98 -0.71 2.53 -17.92
CA VAL A 98 -0.62 2.05 -19.30
C VAL A 98 -0.73 3.25 -20.24
N GLY A 99 0.05 3.26 -21.31
CA GLY A 99 0.12 4.41 -22.20
C GLY A 99 1.18 4.24 -23.27
N TYR A 100 1.55 5.35 -23.89
CA TYR A 100 2.56 5.38 -24.94
C TYR A 100 3.55 6.53 -24.75
N LEU A 101 4.75 6.34 -25.28
CA LEU A 101 5.78 7.36 -25.44
C LEU A 101 6.32 7.25 -26.86
N THR A 102 6.40 8.36 -27.57
CA THR A 102 6.90 8.42 -28.95
C THR A 102 8.24 9.15 -29.04
N SER A 103 8.96 8.95 -30.15
CA SER A 103 10.30 9.54 -30.36
C SER A 103 10.29 11.07 -30.51
N ASP A 104 9.16 11.65 -30.90
CA ASP A 104 8.89 13.08 -30.97
C ASP A 104 8.43 13.68 -29.64
N GLY A 105 8.38 12.87 -28.57
CA GLY A 105 8.16 13.34 -27.20
C GLY A 105 6.70 13.38 -26.74
N HIS A 106 5.76 12.83 -27.52
CA HIS A 106 4.39 12.66 -27.03
C HIS A 106 4.31 11.55 -26.00
N PHE A 107 3.65 11.85 -24.88
CA PHE A 107 3.47 10.94 -23.77
C PHE A 107 2.04 11.08 -23.25
N ASP A 108 1.33 9.96 -23.19
CA ASP A 108 0.00 9.90 -22.58
C ASP A 108 -0.15 8.57 -21.85
N THR A 109 -0.76 8.61 -20.67
CA THR A 109 -0.97 7.45 -19.81
C THR A 109 -2.29 7.53 -19.09
N CYS A 110 -2.86 6.38 -18.80
CA CYS A 110 -3.96 6.24 -17.87
C CYS A 110 -3.61 5.28 -16.74
N ILE A 111 -4.29 5.44 -15.61
CA ILE A 111 -4.18 4.53 -14.49
C ILE A 111 -4.85 3.19 -14.83
N VAL A 112 -4.20 2.08 -14.49
CA VAL A 112 -4.72 0.74 -14.70
C VAL A 112 -5.72 0.40 -13.59
N ILE A 113 -6.97 0.77 -13.82
CA ILE A 113 -8.15 0.39 -13.04
C ILE A 113 -9.23 -0.12 -14.00
N ARG A 114 -10.29 -0.78 -13.47
CA ARG A 114 -11.38 -1.33 -14.31
C ARG A 114 -10.83 -2.17 -15.48
N SER A 115 -9.80 -2.96 -15.18
CA SER A 115 -8.99 -3.70 -16.13
C SER A 115 -8.85 -5.17 -15.70
N ALA A 116 -8.38 -6.02 -16.60
CA ALA A 116 -8.06 -7.42 -16.32
C ALA A 116 -6.62 -7.74 -16.74
N PHE A 117 -5.85 -8.36 -15.83
CA PHE A 117 -4.55 -8.96 -16.15
C PHE A 117 -4.76 -10.44 -16.47
N VAL A 118 -4.44 -10.87 -17.69
CA VAL A 118 -4.68 -12.25 -18.14
C VAL A 118 -3.37 -13.02 -18.17
N GLN A 119 -3.30 -14.13 -17.44
CA GLN A 119 -2.15 -15.04 -17.45
C GLN A 119 -2.64 -16.49 -17.42
N ASN A 120 -2.06 -17.34 -18.26
CA ASN A 120 -2.39 -18.78 -18.31
C ASN A 120 -3.91 -19.07 -18.45
N GLY A 121 -4.61 -18.25 -19.24
CA GLY A 121 -6.06 -18.37 -19.45
C GLY A 121 -6.93 -17.89 -18.29
N ILE A 122 -6.34 -17.34 -17.22
CA ILE A 122 -7.05 -16.79 -16.06
C ILE A 122 -7.00 -15.27 -16.11
N ALA A 123 -8.18 -14.63 -16.05
CA ALA A 123 -8.29 -13.18 -15.96
C ALA A 123 -8.38 -12.73 -14.49
N HIS A 124 -7.37 -12.02 -14.01
CA HIS A 124 -7.32 -11.41 -12.69
C HIS A 124 -7.90 -9.99 -12.76
N VAL A 125 -9.00 -9.75 -12.02
CA VAL A 125 -9.65 -8.43 -11.93
C VAL A 125 -9.49 -7.93 -10.50
N GLN A 126 -8.74 -6.83 -10.34
CA GLN A 126 -8.54 -6.18 -9.06
C GLN A 126 -9.32 -4.87 -8.98
N ALA A 127 -9.90 -4.61 -7.82
CA ALA A 127 -10.63 -3.40 -7.50
C ALA A 127 -10.39 -3.07 -6.02
N GLY A 128 -10.52 -1.78 -5.69
CA GLY A 128 -10.27 -1.23 -4.37
C GLY A 128 -11.17 -0.02 -4.12
N CYS A 129 -11.22 0.39 -2.86
CA CYS A 129 -11.93 1.56 -2.38
C CYS A 129 -10.98 2.45 -1.57
N GLY A 130 -11.41 3.69 -1.32
CA GLY A 130 -10.72 4.59 -0.41
C GLY A 130 -11.34 4.45 0.96
N GLU A 131 -10.62 3.86 1.92
CA GLU A 131 -11.11 3.79 3.30
C GLU A 131 -10.82 5.08 4.06
N VAL A 132 -11.85 5.62 4.67
CA VAL A 132 -11.75 6.73 5.61
C VAL A 132 -12.08 6.26 7.03
N LEU A 133 -11.90 7.13 8.03
CA LEU A 133 -12.14 6.79 9.43
C LEU A 133 -13.56 6.23 9.67
N ASP A 134 -14.55 6.85 9.03
CA ASP A 134 -15.98 6.53 9.21
C ASP A 134 -16.51 5.50 8.18
N SER A 135 -15.63 4.84 7.42
CA SER A 135 -16.02 3.83 6.43
C SER A 135 -16.72 2.63 7.09
N ASP A 136 -17.81 2.17 6.49
CA ASP A 136 -18.47 0.91 6.85
C ASP A 136 -17.84 -0.26 6.06
N PRO A 137 -17.27 -1.28 6.72
CA PRO A 137 -16.56 -2.36 6.03
C PRO A 137 -17.40 -3.11 4.99
N GLN A 138 -18.71 -3.24 5.21
CA GLN A 138 -19.59 -3.95 4.29
C GLN A 138 -19.87 -3.12 3.05
N MET A 139 -20.13 -1.82 3.21
CA MET A 139 -20.31 -0.90 2.09
C MET A 139 -19.06 -0.81 1.22
N GLU A 140 -17.88 -0.73 1.83
CA GLU A 140 -16.60 -0.69 1.12
C GLU A 140 -16.38 -1.97 0.30
N ALA A 141 -16.67 -3.14 0.89
CA ALA A 141 -16.62 -4.42 0.19
C ALA A 141 -17.61 -4.46 -1.00
N ASP A 142 -18.81 -3.91 -0.83
CA ASP A 142 -19.79 -3.87 -1.91
C ASP A 142 -19.38 -2.90 -3.03
N GLU A 143 -18.74 -1.77 -2.70
CA GLU A 143 -18.17 -0.86 -3.69
C GLU A 143 -17.09 -1.53 -4.55
N THR A 144 -16.16 -2.27 -3.93
CA THR A 144 -15.12 -3.00 -4.68
C THR A 144 -15.71 -4.05 -5.61
N ARG A 145 -16.73 -4.80 -5.16
CA ARG A 145 -17.48 -5.76 -6.00
C ARG A 145 -18.15 -5.05 -7.17
N HIS A 146 -18.83 -3.92 -6.93
CA HIS A 146 -19.47 -3.14 -7.99
C HIS A 146 -18.45 -2.59 -9.01
N LYS A 147 -17.30 -2.10 -8.57
CA LYS A 147 -16.21 -1.65 -9.46
C LYS A 147 -15.67 -2.78 -10.33
N ALA A 148 -15.48 -3.97 -9.77
CA ALA A 148 -15.02 -5.16 -10.50
C ALA A 148 -16.09 -5.74 -11.44
N ALA A 149 -17.37 -5.62 -11.09
CA ALA A 149 -18.49 -6.25 -11.79
C ALA A 149 -18.56 -5.88 -13.27
N ALA A 150 -18.20 -4.65 -13.64
CA ALA A 150 -18.21 -4.21 -15.05
C ALA A 150 -17.29 -5.08 -15.93
N VAL A 151 -16.06 -5.31 -15.49
CA VAL A 151 -15.05 -6.11 -16.20
C VAL A 151 -15.45 -7.58 -16.20
N LEU A 152 -15.88 -8.10 -15.05
CA LEU A 152 -16.33 -9.49 -14.91
C LEU A 152 -17.53 -9.80 -15.81
N LYS A 153 -18.50 -8.87 -15.91
CA LYS A 153 -19.67 -9.00 -16.79
C LYS A 153 -19.26 -9.03 -18.26
N ALA A 154 -18.34 -8.16 -18.69
CA ALA A 154 -17.83 -8.15 -20.06
C ALA A 154 -17.18 -9.49 -20.44
N ILE A 155 -16.32 -10.03 -19.56
CA ILE A 155 -15.68 -11.34 -19.77
C ILE A 155 -16.73 -12.46 -19.87
N ARG A 156 -17.71 -12.47 -18.96
CA ARG A 156 -18.79 -13.47 -18.97
C ARG A 156 -19.61 -13.44 -20.26
N GLN A 157 -19.97 -12.25 -20.74
CA GLN A 157 -20.79 -12.10 -21.95
C GLN A 157 -20.10 -12.70 -23.19
N VAL A 158 -18.82 -12.38 -23.39
CA VAL A 158 -18.04 -12.90 -24.53
C VAL A 158 -17.88 -14.42 -24.44
N ASN A 159 -17.55 -14.95 -23.27
CA ASN A 159 -17.33 -16.39 -23.09
C ASN A 159 -18.63 -17.21 -23.15
N THR A 160 -19.80 -16.61 -22.87
CA THR A 160 -21.09 -17.29 -23.01
C THR A 160 -21.56 -17.34 -24.47
N GLN A 161 -21.19 -16.35 -25.27
CA GLN A 161 -21.46 -16.30 -26.71
C GLN A 161 -20.51 -17.19 -27.54
N ALA A 162 -19.38 -17.60 -26.97
CA ALA A 162 -18.39 -18.47 -27.61
C ALA A 162 -18.71 -19.98 -27.52
N LYS A 163 -19.97 -20.35 -27.26
CA LYS A 163 -20.46 -21.74 -27.26
C LYS A 163 -21.32 -22.03 -28.47
#